data_AF-A0AAW6M1T5-F1
#
_entry.id   AF-A0AAW6M1T5-F1
#
_cell.length_a   1.000
_cell.length_b   1.000
_cell.length_c   1.000
_cell.angle_alpha   90.00
_cell.angle_beta   90.00
_cell.angle_gamma   90.00
#
_symmetry.space_group_name_H-M   'P 1'
#
loop_
_entity.id
_entity.type
_entity.pdbx_description
1 polymer ?
#
loop_
_entity_poly.entity_id
_entity_poly.type
_entity_poly.pdbx_seq_one_letter_code
_entity_poly.pdbx_strand_id
1 'polypeptide(L)'
;MKKMIMTWLCLSLFSFCSCQKDLIEYEAGDVKVCIEEGDEWLHDFPLFLGIKKKNPPQIAIWIEDMNGNYISTIYASHKIATQSWQSAGGNRRKEALPHWCHSRGVKYEDGLYLPTQKEPLTDGISGATPRGSFDVKLRLTDKLKQFKIKIEINHSTDFNDYYPKSAKEGAANYSGGKEGSGQPAIIYSTDINLTSGQKSFEAVLIGHSTPDGSSGKIDADLSTLTTALHIVKRITVNIQ
;
A
#
# COMPACT_ATOMS: atom_id res chain seq x y z
N MET A 1 11.55 -65.45 7.85
CA MET A 1 10.81 -64.39 7.14
C MET A 1 10.78 -63.13 7.99
N LYS A 2 11.51 -62.09 7.61
CA LYS A 2 11.17 -60.67 7.88
C LYS A 2 12.02 -59.84 6.92
N LYS A 3 11.35 -59.29 5.91
CA LYS A 3 11.94 -58.46 4.85
C LYS A 3 12.28 -57.08 5.42
N MET A 4 13.41 -56.58 4.95
CA MET A 4 13.92 -55.21 5.03
C MET A 4 13.06 -54.25 4.16
N ILE A 5 13.33 -52.94 4.26
CA ILE A 5 13.02 -51.79 3.36
C ILE A 5 12.33 -50.69 4.19
N MET A 6 13.08 -49.77 4.82
CA MET A 6 13.76 -48.59 4.25
C MET A 6 12.76 -47.57 3.69
N THR A 7 12.30 -46.67 4.56
CA THR A 7 11.40 -45.56 4.24
C THR A 7 12.17 -44.50 3.47
N TRP A 8 11.86 -44.33 2.17
CA TRP A 8 12.37 -43.23 1.36
C TRP A 8 11.71 -41.91 1.77
N LEU A 9 12.50 -40.98 2.29
CA LEU A 9 12.11 -39.59 2.48
C LEU A 9 12.47 -38.83 1.19
N CYS A 10 11.50 -38.62 0.30
CA CYS A 10 11.68 -37.75 -0.86
C CYS A 10 11.78 -36.30 -0.39
N LEU A 11 13.00 -35.78 -0.21
CA LEU A 11 13.25 -34.35 -0.18
C LEU A 11 12.94 -33.78 -1.57
N SER A 12 11.78 -33.14 -1.71
CA SER A 12 11.52 -32.24 -2.82
C SER A 12 12.38 -30.98 -2.63
N LEU A 13 13.48 -30.89 -3.36
CA LEU A 13 14.16 -29.62 -3.59
C LEU A 13 13.20 -28.70 -4.33
N PHE A 14 12.54 -27.81 -3.59
CA PHE A 14 11.92 -26.63 -4.20
C PHE A 14 13.04 -25.79 -4.79
N SER A 15 13.14 -25.85 -6.12
CA SER A 15 14.00 -24.98 -6.92
C SER A 15 13.58 -23.54 -6.65
N PHE A 16 14.40 -22.80 -5.91
CA PHE A 16 14.29 -21.36 -5.80
C PHE A 16 14.61 -20.80 -7.18
N CYS A 17 13.58 -20.63 -8.00
CA CYS A 17 13.66 -19.78 -9.18
C CYS A 17 13.83 -18.35 -8.66
N SER A 18 15.09 -17.97 -8.42
CA SER A 18 15.48 -16.60 -8.15
C SER A 18 15.05 -15.78 -9.35
N CYS A 19 13.93 -15.06 -9.22
CA CYS A 19 13.55 -14.04 -10.18
C CYS A 19 14.75 -13.12 -10.36
N GLN A 20 15.33 -13.14 -11.55
CA GLN A 20 16.26 -12.12 -12.00
C GLN A 20 15.56 -10.78 -11.77
N LYS A 21 16.12 -9.97 -10.88
CA LYS A 21 15.80 -8.54 -10.86
C LYS A 21 16.40 -8.00 -12.14
N ASP A 22 15.60 -7.97 -13.21
CA ASP A 22 15.93 -7.13 -14.34
C ASP A 22 16.12 -5.73 -13.78
N LEU A 23 17.37 -5.25 -13.86
CA LEU A 23 17.70 -3.87 -13.60
C LEU A 23 16.99 -3.09 -14.68
N ILE A 24 15.77 -2.65 -14.40
CA ILE A 24 15.08 -1.69 -15.26
C ILE A 24 16.06 -0.52 -15.35
N GLU A 25 16.55 -0.18 -16.54
CA GLU A 25 17.39 1.01 -16.74
C GLU A 25 16.50 2.26 -16.63
N TYR A 26 17.08 3.41 -16.30
CA TYR A 26 16.35 4.69 -16.24
C TYR A 26 16.62 5.45 -17.53
N GLU A 27 15.58 5.88 -18.24
CA GLU A 27 15.70 6.76 -19.39
C GLU A 27 15.46 8.23 -18.98
N ALA A 28 16.00 9.16 -19.74
CA ALA A 28 15.80 10.60 -19.52
C ALA A 28 14.30 10.94 -19.60
N GLY A 29 13.77 11.63 -18.59
CA GLY A 29 12.35 11.96 -18.48
C GLY A 29 11.49 10.96 -17.72
N ASP A 30 12.03 9.79 -17.33
CA ASP A 30 11.34 8.89 -16.40
C ASP A 30 11.17 9.57 -15.03
N VAL A 31 10.05 9.28 -14.37
CA VAL A 31 9.82 9.77 -13.00
C VAL A 31 10.02 8.63 -12.02
N LYS A 32 10.79 8.91 -10.98
CA LYS A 32 11.15 7.98 -9.92
C LYS A 32 10.54 8.44 -8.59
N VAL A 33 9.61 7.67 -8.05
CA VAL A 33 9.08 7.88 -6.69
C VAL A 33 9.90 7.03 -5.72
N CYS A 34 10.64 7.67 -4.81
CA CYS A 34 11.41 7.01 -3.76
C CYS A 34 10.69 7.16 -2.42
N ILE A 35 10.48 6.05 -1.71
CA ILE A 35 9.92 6.02 -0.36
C ILE A 35 11.03 5.51 0.58
N GLU A 36 11.44 6.36 1.52
CA GLU A 36 12.40 6.04 2.57
C GLU A 36 11.63 5.53 3.80
N GLU A 37 12.01 4.34 4.26
CA GLU A 37 11.36 3.71 5.41
C GLU A 37 11.59 4.52 6.70
N GLY A 38 10.55 4.65 7.51
CA GLY A 38 10.65 5.17 8.87
C GLY A 38 10.74 4.05 9.90
N ASP A 39 10.82 4.44 11.17
CA ASP A 39 11.00 3.51 12.29
C ASP A 39 9.86 2.49 12.42
N GLU A 40 8.67 2.86 11.92
CA GLU A 40 7.44 2.06 11.98
C GLU A 40 7.10 1.40 10.63
N TRP A 41 8.06 1.25 9.72
CA TRP A 41 7.85 0.54 8.45
C TRP A 41 7.45 -0.94 8.65
N LEU A 42 8.02 -1.59 9.66
CA LEU A 42 7.75 -3.00 9.95
C LEU A 42 7.09 -3.16 11.33
N HIS A 43 5.76 -3.25 11.37
CA HIS A 43 5.09 -3.61 12.62
C HIS A 43 5.05 -5.11 12.87
N ASP A 44 4.94 -5.42 14.16
CA ASP A 44 4.65 -6.76 14.65
C ASP A 44 3.20 -7.14 14.32
N PHE A 45 3.03 -8.08 13.39
CA PHE A 45 1.76 -8.74 13.19
C PHE A 45 1.68 -9.96 14.10
N PRO A 46 0.73 -10.03 15.05
CA PRO A 46 0.62 -11.16 15.97
C PRO A 46 0.15 -12.42 15.23
N LEU A 47 0.87 -13.52 15.44
CA LEU A 47 0.48 -14.86 15.01
C LEU A 47 0.06 -15.70 16.23
N PHE A 48 0.04 -17.02 16.07
CA PHE A 48 -0.32 -17.97 17.12
C PHE A 48 0.86 -18.18 18.10
N LEU A 49 0.55 -18.51 19.37
CA LEU A 49 1.53 -18.83 20.44
C LEU A 49 2.57 -17.72 20.74
N GLY A 50 2.19 -16.45 20.58
CA GLY A 50 3.07 -15.32 20.90
C GLY A 50 4.16 -15.03 19.86
N ILE A 51 4.17 -15.76 18.74
CA ILE A 51 5.05 -15.47 17.60
C ILE A 51 4.54 -14.21 16.90
N LYS A 52 5.43 -13.30 16.55
CA LYS A 52 5.14 -12.09 15.77
C LYS A 52 5.89 -12.14 14.45
N LYS A 53 5.25 -11.70 13.37
CA LYS A 53 5.88 -11.55 12.05
C LYS A 53 5.95 -10.08 11.70
N LYS A 54 7.13 -9.62 11.26
CA LYS A 54 7.28 -8.27 10.70
C LYS A 54 6.55 -8.18 9.36
N ASN A 55 5.44 -7.44 9.36
CA ASN A 55 4.60 -7.18 8.19
C ASN A 55 4.94 -5.79 7.63
N PRO A 56 5.12 -5.63 6.32
CA PRO A 56 5.25 -4.31 5.70
C PRO A 56 3.87 -3.66 5.50
N PRO A 57 3.81 -2.34 5.22
CA PRO A 57 2.55 -1.65 5.00
C PRO A 57 1.87 -2.08 3.69
N GLN A 58 0.72 -1.47 3.44
CA GLN A 58 0.03 -1.46 2.16
C GLN A 58 0.17 -0.07 1.59
N ILE A 59 0.48 0.01 0.30
CA ILE A 59 0.82 1.26 -0.38
C ILE A 59 0.09 1.31 -1.71
N ALA A 60 -0.48 2.46 -2.03
CA ALA A 60 -0.86 2.83 -3.39
C ALA A 60 -0.16 4.13 -3.79
N ILE A 61 0.31 4.20 -5.03
CA ILE A 61 0.89 5.38 -5.67
C ILE A 61 0.12 5.63 -6.96
N TRP A 62 -0.37 6.84 -7.17
CA TRP A 62 -1.13 7.19 -8.37
C TRP A 62 -0.92 8.64 -8.79
N ILE A 63 -1.38 8.92 -10.00
CA ILE A 63 -1.36 10.24 -10.63
C ILE A 63 -2.78 10.80 -10.60
N GLU A 64 -2.89 12.08 -10.25
CA GLU A 64 -4.07 12.90 -10.51
C GLU A 64 -3.70 14.09 -11.40
N ASP A 65 -4.69 14.65 -12.09
CA ASP A 65 -4.53 15.98 -12.67
C ASP A 65 -4.48 17.06 -11.57
N MET A 66 -4.23 18.31 -11.96
CA MET A 66 -4.18 19.42 -10.99
C MET A 66 -5.52 19.74 -10.32
N ASN A 67 -6.64 19.23 -10.86
CA ASN A 67 -7.98 19.37 -10.28
C ASN A 67 -8.33 18.21 -9.33
N GLY A 68 -7.43 17.22 -9.17
CA GLY A 68 -7.65 16.06 -8.31
C GLY A 68 -8.39 14.90 -8.99
N ASN A 69 -8.55 14.92 -10.32
CA ASN A 69 -9.13 13.80 -11.05
C ASN A 69 -8.08 12.71 -11.21
N TYR A 70 -8.45 11.48 -10.84
CA TYR A 70 -7.61 10.30 -11.04
C TYR A 70 -7.22 10.11 -12.52
N ILE A 71 -5.96 9.82 -12.78
CA ILE A 71 -5.43 9.50 -14.11
C ILE A 71 -5.03 8.03 -14.19
N SER A 72 -4.10 7.60 -13.34
CA SER A 72 -3.57 6.23 -13.39
C SER A 72 -2.92 5.81 -12.07
N THR A 73 -3.01 4.53 -11.74
CA THR A 73 -2.28 3.92 -10.65
C THR A 73 -0.90 3.53 -11.17
N ILE A 74 0.13 3.93 -10.44
CA ILE A 74 1.53 3.62 -10.72
C ILE A 74 1.92 2.33 -10.00
N TYR A 75 1.50 2.19 -8.74
CA TYR A 75 1.80 1.04 -7.90
C TYR A 75 0.67 0.79 -6.92
N ALA A 76 0.36 -0.48 -6.67
CA ALA A 76 -0.44 -0.91 -5.54
C ALA A 76 0.14 -2.20 -4.93
N SER A 77 0.15 -2.29 -3.60
CA SER A 77 0.57 -3.52 -2.93
C SER A 77 -0.28 -4.72 -3.36
N HIS A 78 0.38 -5.86 -3.57
CA HIS A 78 -0.26 -7.04 -4.13
C HIS A 78 -1.54 -7.48 -3.38
N LYS A 79 -1.56 -7.43 -2.04
CA LYS A 79 -2.71 -7.90 -1.26
C LYS A 79 -4.01 -7.15 -1.56
N ILE A 80 -3.94 -5.81 -1.65
CA ILE A 80 -5.11 -5.01 -2.02
C ILE A 80 -5.44 -5.13 -3.51
N ALA A 81 -4.42 -5.25 -4.35
CA ALA A 81 -4.56 -5.33 -5.81
C ALA A 81 -5.26 -6.62 -6.28
N THR A 82 -5.11 -7.72 -5.52
CA THR A 82 -5.61 -9.06 -5.90
C THR A 82 -6.59 -9.66 -4.89
N GLN A 83 -6.96 -8.93 -3.83
CA GLN A 83 -7.78 -9.45 -2.73
C GLN A 83 -7.20 -10.75 -2.13
N SER A 84 -5.88 -10.78 -1.91
CA SER A 84 -5.15 -11.97 -1.41
C SER A 84 -4.86 -11.91 0.10
N TRP A 85 -5.75 -11.29 0.88
CA TRP A 85 -5.65 -11.25 2.33
C TRP A 85 -5.82 -12.63 2.96
N GLN A 86 -4.85 -13.03 3.77
CA GLN A 86 -4.94 -14.28 4.54
C GLN A 86 -5.80 -14.08 5.79
N SER A 87 -6.58 -15.10 6.14
CA SER A 87 -7.39 -15.15 7.36
C SER A 87 -8.36 -13.97 7.55
N ALA A 88 -8.77 -13.29 6.48
CA ALA A 88 -9.61 -12.09 6.59
C ALA A 88 -11.08 -12.36 6.92
N GLY A 89 -11.51 -13.64 6.99
CA GLY A 89 -12.88 -14.00 7.37
C GLY A 89 -13.97 -13.41 6.45
N GLY A 90 -13.64 -13.17 5.18
CA GLY A 90 -14.53 -12.50 4.22
C GLY A 90 -14.41 -10.96 4.22
N ASN A 91 -13.69 -10.36 5.17
CA ASN A 91 -13.42 -8.93 5.15
C ASN A 91 -12.55 -8.55 3.94
N ARG A 92 -13.05 -7.63 3.12
CA ARG A 92 -12.41 -7.08 1.92
C ARG A 92 -11.26 -6.11 2.22
N ARG A 93 -11.12 -5.69 3.48
CA ARG A 93 -10.16 -4.69 3.99
C ARG A 93 -10.34 -3.32 3.35
N LYS A 94 -11.59 -2.83 3.35
CA LYS A 94 -11.94 -1.53 2.75
C LYS A 94 -11.23 -0.36 3.46
N GLU A 95 -10.92 -0.54 4.73
CA GLU A 95 -10.16 0.39 5.56
C GLU A 95 -8.69 0.55 5.14
N ALA A 96 -8.15 -0.34 4.30
CA ALA A 96 -6.71 -0.39 4.04
C ALA A 96 -6.21 0.82 3.24
N LEU A 97 -6.80 1.12 2.08
CA LEU A 97 -6.41 2.26 1.22
C LEU A 97 -7.65 2.91 0.57
N PRO A 98 -8.59 3.42 1.37
CA PRO A 98 -9.87 3.88 0.88
C PRO A 98 -9.78 5.14 0.01
N HIS A 99 -8.85 6.06 0.27
CA HIS A 99 -8.77 7.28 -0.55
C HIS A 99 -8.43 6.97 -2.00
N TRP A 100 -7.43 6.12 -2.22
CA TRP A 100 -7.05 5.64 -3.55
C TRP A 100 -8.17 4.84 -4.22
N CYS A 101 -8.82 3.92 -3.49
CA CYS A 101 -9.95 3.15 -4.03
C CYS A 101 -11.08 4.07 -4.53
N HIS A 102 -11.46 5.08 -3.74
CA HIS A 102 -12.48 6.04 -4.11
C HIS A 102 -12.01 6.98 -5.24
N SER A 103 -10.74 7.41 -5.25
CA SER A 103 -10.15 8.23 -6.33
C SER A 103 -10.20 7.49 -7.68
N ARG A 104 -9.89 6.19 -7.69
CA ARG A 104 -10.07 5.32 -8.87
C ARG A 104 -11.50 5.27 -9.39
N GLY A 105 -12.50 5.34 -8.49
CA GLY A 105 -13.92 5.36 -8.84
C GLY A 105 -14.47 4.06 -9.45
N VAL A 106 -13.70 2.97 -9.49
CA VAL A 106 -14.15 1.67 -10.02
C VAL A 106 -14.94 0.91 -8.97
N LYS A 107 -16.24 0.74 -9.19
CA LYS A 107 -17.14 0.00 -8.29
C LYS A 107 -17.34 -1.44 -8.78
N TYR A 108 -17.21 -2.41 -7.88
CA TYR A 108 -17.29 -3.84 -8.17
C TYR A 108 -18.66 -4.43 -7.80
N GLU A 109 -18.89 -5.71 -8.13
CA GLU A 109 -20.18 -6.40 -7.91
C GLU A 109 -20.72 -6.29 -6.48
N ASP A 110 -19.84 -6.27 -5.48
CA ASP A 110 -20.19 -6.15 -4.05
C ASP A 110 -20.44 -4.70 -3.60
N GLY A 111 -20.39 -3.75 -4.53
CA GLY A 111 -20.61 -2.34 -4.30
C GLY A 111 -19.43 -1.59 -3.69
N LEU A 112 -18.30 -2.26 -3.46
CA LEU A 112 -17.08 -1.64 -2.96
C LEU A 112 -16.20 -1.13 -4.12
N TYR A 113 -15.21 -0.31 -3.77
CA TYR A 113 -14.24 0.25 -4.71
C TYR A 113 -12.92 -0.54 -4.79
N LEU A 114 -12.86 -1.73 -4.17
CA LEU A 114 -11.64 -2.53 -4.03
C LEU A 114 -11.53 -3.61 -5.13
N PRO A 115 -10.36 -3.78 -5.77
CA PRO A 115 -10.10 -4.88 -6.70
C PRO A 115 -10.44 -6.25 -6.11
N THR A 116 -11.04 -7.12 -6.91
CA THR A 116 -11.48 -8.46 -6.47
C THR A 116 -10.55 -9.55 -6.98
N GLN A 117 -10.68 -10.77 -6.47
CA GLN A 117 -9.97 -11.93 -7.03
C GLN A 117 -10.37 -12.22 -8.49
N LYS A 118 -11.62 -11.92 -8.88
CA LYS A 118 -12.11 -12.11 -10.26
C LYS A 118 -11.65 -10.99 -11.20
N GLU A 119 -11.48 -9.79 -10.64
CA GLU A 119 -11.11 -8.57 -11.36
C GLU A 119 -9.94 -7.86 -10.62
N PRO A 120 -8.75 -8.49 -10.59
CA PRO A 120 -7.58 -7.91 -9.94
C PRO A 120 -7.03 -6.74 -10.76
N LEU A 121 -6.16 -5.92 -10.16
CA LEU A 121 -5.31 -5.03 -10.94
C LEU A 121 -4.32 -5.83 -11.78
N THR A 122 -3.91 -5.25 -12.91
CA THR A 122 -2.89 -5.84 -13.78
C THR A 122 -1.54 -5.95 -13.08
N ASP A 123 -0.80 -7.03 -13.37
CA ASP A 123 0.47 -7.34 -12.70
C ASP A 123 1.52 -6.23 -12.85
N GLY A 124 1.51 -5.47 -13.94
CA GLY A 124 2.44 -4.35 -14.16
C GLY A 124 2.25 -3.15 -13.19
N ILE A 125 1.15 -3.14 -12.44
CA ILE A 125 0.82 -2.10 -11.44
C ILE A 125 0.90 -2.69 -10.02
N SER A 126 0.90 -4.03 -9.88
CA SER A 126 0.92 -4.70 -8.58
C SER A 126 2.28 -5.27 -8.24
N GLY A 127 2.73 -5.10 -7.00
CA GLY A 127 4.01 -5.68 -6.56
C GLY A 127 3.98 -6.10 -5.10
N ALA A 128 4.91 -6.97 -4.71
CA ALA A 128 5.14 -7.25 -3.30
C ALA A 128 5.48 -5.94 -2.59
N THR A 129 4.89 -5.67 -1.41
CA THR A 129 5.32 -4.52 -0.62
C THR A 129 6.76 -4.73 -0.18
N PRO A 130 7.67 -3.79 -0.48
CA PRO A 130 9.05 -3.90 -0.04
C PRO A 130 9.16 -3.93 1.48
N ARG A 131 10.14 -4.68 1.99
CA ARG A 131 10.40 -4.81 3.43
C ARG A 131 11.21 -3.66 4.01
N GLY A 132 11.52 -2.67 3.19
CA GLY A 132 12.17 -1.42 3.56
C GLY A 132 12.08 -0.41 2.41
N SER A 133 13.00 0.55 2.41
CA SER A 133 13.05 1.62 1.42
C SER A 133 12.99 1.09 -0.02
N PHE A 134 12.24 1.76 -0.88
CA PHE A 134 12.06 1.33 -2.28
C PHE A 134 11.78 2.47 -3.24
N ASP A 135 11.88 2.16 -4.52
CA ASP A 135 11.50 3.06 -5.58
C ASP A 135 10.56 2.43 -6.60
N VAL A 136 9.73 3.27 -7.20
CA VAL A 136 8.87 2.93 -8.33
C VAL A 136 9.18 3.87 -9.47
N LYS A 137 9.29 3.30 -10.66
CA LYS A 137 9.50 4.03 -11.90
C LYS A 137 8.19 4.18 -12.64
N LEU A 138 8.03 5.32 -13.28
CA LEU A 138 6.95 5.55 -14.22
C LEU A 138 7.47 6.27 -15.46
N ARG A 139 7.05 5.77 -16.63
CA ARG A 139 7.24 6.46 -17.89
C ARG A 139 6.02 7.33 -18.15
N LEU A 140 6.21 8.64 -18.20
CA LEU A 140 5.13 9.57 -18.51
C LEU A 140 4.81 9.55 -19.99
N THR A 141 3.56 9.84 -20.33
CA THR A 141 3.21 10.20 -21.71
C THR A 141 3.58 11.65 -21.96
N ASP A 142 3.95 12.00 -23.20
CA ASP A 142 4.40 13.35 -23.57
C ASP A 142 3.40 14.48 -23.25
N LYS A 143 2.13 14.12 -23.02
CA LYS A 143 1.01 15.02 -22.75
C LYS A 143 0.96 15.51 -21.30
N LEU A 144 1.56 14.79 -20.35
CA LEU A 144 1.50 15.16 -18.93
C LEU A 144 2.62 16.16 -18.59
N LYS A 145 2.29 17.44 -18.40
CA LYS A 145 3.26 18.48 -18.01
C LYS A 145 3.15 18.92 -16.55
N GLN A 146 1.91 18.94 -16.04
CA GLN A 146 1.60 19.25 -14.65
C GLN A 146 0.63 18.20 -14.12
N PHE A 147 0.91 17.67 -12.94
CA PHE A 147 0.13 16.61 -12.32
C PHE A 147 0.46 16.49 -10.85
N LYS A 148 -0.37 15.77 -10.10
CA LYS A 148 -0.13 15.41 -8.71
C LYS A 148 0.31 13.96 -8.64
N ILE A 149 1.33 13.67 -7.83
CA ILE A 149 1.57 12.31 -7.35
C ILE A 149 0.99 12.23 -5.95
N LYS A 150 0.17 11.20 -5.72
CA LYS A 150 -0.34 10.86 -4.39
C LYS A 150 0.11 9.47 -3.99
N ILE A 151 0.31 9.33 -2.68
CA ILE A 151 0.72 8.09 -2.04
C ILE A 151 -0.18 7.89 -0.83
N GLU A 152 -0.83 6.74 -0.72
CA GLU A 152 -1.61 6.35 0.46
C GLU A 152 -0.95 5.12 1.08
N ILE A 153 -0.75 5.15 2.40
CA ILE A 153 0.00 4.15 3.14
C ILE A 153 -0.76 3.75 4.39
N ASN A 154 -0.91 2.46 4.60
CA ASN A 154 -1.54 1.92 5.80
C ASN A 154 -0.80 0.72 6.35
N HIS A 155 -0.77 0.62 7.68
CA HIS A 155 -0.33 -0.57 8.36
C HIS A 155 -1.52 -1.28 8.98
N SER A 156 -1.61 -2.61 8.79
CA SER A 156 -2.60 -3.41 9.51
C SER A 156 -2.22 -3.54 10.98
N THR A 157 -3.22 -3.64 11.87
CA THR A 157 -3.07 -3.86 13.32
C THR A 157 -2.26 -2.79 14.05
N ASP A 158 -2.19 -1.59 13.50
CA ASP A 158 -1.52 -0.42 14.05
C ASP A 158 -2.41 0.33 15.06
N PHE A 159 -2.79 -0.37 16.11
CA PHE A 159 -3.72 0.15 17.11
C PHE A 159 -3.07 1.16 18.05
N ASN A 160 -3.84 2.15 18.47
CA ASN A 160 -3.49 3.08 19.55
C ASN A 160 -4.72 3.36 20.44
N ASP A 161 -4.62 4.32 21.35
CA ASP A 161 -5.73 4.66 22.27
C ASP A 161 -6.97 5.22 21.55
N TYR A 162 -6.77 5.94 20.44
CA TYR A 162 -7.85 6.49 19.63
C TYR A 162 -8.50 5.45 18.73
N TYR A 163 -7.71 4.55 18.14
CA TYR A 163 -8.14 3.47 17.27
C TYR A 163 -7.86 2.11 17.92
N PRO A 164 -8.63 1.74 18.97
CA PRO A 164 -8.38 0.53 19.71
C PRO A 164 -8.90 -0.71 18.96
N LYS A 165 -8.23 -1.84 19.19
CA LYS A 165 -8.63 -3.16 18.71
C LYS A 165 -10.07 -3.57 19.07
N SER A 166 -10.64 -2.97 20.12
CA SER A 166 -11.98 -3.23 20.64
C SER A 166 -13.07 -2.36 19.99
N ALA A 167 -12.71 -1.40 19.13
CA ALA A 167 -13.67 -0.53 18.45
C ALA A 167 -14.74 -1.34 17.71
N LYS A 168 -15.98 -0.86 17.77
CA LYS A 168 -17.17 -1.53 17.23
C LYS A 168 -17.57 -0.90 15.90
N GLU A 169 -18.06 -1.72 14.98
CA GLU A 169 -18.56 -1.24 13.70
C GLU A 169 -19.62 -0.15 13.88
N GLY A 170 -19.51 0.93 13.10
CA GLY A 170 -20.33 2.13 13.22
C GLY A 170 -19.79 3.20 14.17
N ALA A 171 -18.80 2.91 15.01
CA ALA A 171 -18.10 3.92 15.79
C ALA A 171 -17.14 4.75 14.91
N ALA A 172 -16.94 6.03 15.24
CA ALA A 172 -16.09 6.94 14.46
C ALA A 172 -14.61 6.48 14.35
N ASN A 173 -14.14 5.73 15.36
CA ASN A 173 -12.79 5.17 15.41
C ASN A 173 -12.71 3.70 14.97
N TYR A 174 -13.77 3.17 14.38
CA TYR A 174 -13.75 1.81 13.86
C TYR A 174 -12.89 1.71 12.60
N SER A 175 -12.01 0.72 12.57
CA SER A 175 -11.01 0.57 11.50
C SER A 175 -10.86 -0.90 11.06
N GLY A 176 -11.96 -1.59 10.78
CA GLY A 176 -11.93 -3.01 10.37
C GLY A 176 -11.81 -4.03 11.52
N GLY A 177 -12.04 -3.59 12.76
CA GLY A 177 -12.13 -4.44 13.94
C GLY A 177 -10.80 -5.02 14.43
N LYS A 178 -10.88 -6.18 15.09
CA LYS A 178 -9.78 -6.79 15.86
C LYS A 178 -8.51 -7.09 15.03
N GLU A 179 -8.65 -7.31 13.73
CA GLU A 179 -7.55 -7.55 12.80
C GLU A 179 -7.48 -6.49 11.70
N GLY A 180 -8.19 -5.37 11.88
CA GLY A 180 -8.24 -4.26 10.93
C GLY A 180 -6.99 -3.40 10.96
N SER A 181 -7.07 -2.20 10.40
CA SER A 181 -5.95 -1.27 10.28
C SER A 181 -5.47 -0.72 11.62
N GLY A 182 -6.37 -0.38 12.54
CA GLY A 182 -6.03 0.47 13.68
C GLY A 182 -6.05 1.93 13.21
N GLN A 183 -4.90 2.60 13.25
CA GLN A 183 -4.80 3.95 12.70
C GLN A 183 -5.17 3.99 11.19
N PRO A 184 -5.85 5.06 10.75
CA PRO A 184 -6.24 5.24 9.34
C PRO A 184 -5.02 5.34 8.42
N ALA A 185 -5.24 5.11 7.13
CA ALA A 185 -4.19 5.30 6.13
C ALA A 185 -3.78 6.77 6.04
N ILE A 186 -2.48 7.05 5.97
CA ILE A 186 -1.95 8.40 5.77
C ILE A 186 -1.70 8.67 4.29
N ILE A 187 -1.89 9.93 3.88
CA ILE A 187 -1.85 10.32 2.47
C ILE A 187 -0.82 11.42 2.27
N TYR A 188 0.13 11.17 1.37
CA TYR A 188 1.11 12.16 0.92
C TYR A 188 0.74 12.66 -0.47
N SER A 189 1.11 13.90 -0.78
CA SER A 189 0.96 14.48 -2.12
C SER A 189 2.11 15.40 -2.47
N THR A 190 2.47 15.43 -3.76
CA THR A 190 3.32 16.47 -4.34
C THR A 190 2.77 16.89 -5.69
N ASP A 191 2.87 18.18 -5.97
CA ASP A 191 2.58 18.75 -7.28
C ASP A 191 3.87 18.72 -8.10
N ILE A 192 3.77 18.19 -9.33
CA ILE A 192 4.87 18.07 -10.27
C ILE A 192 4.63 19.03 -11.43
N ASN A 193 5.61 19.88 -11.71
CA ASN A 193 5.61 20.75 -12.88
C ASN A 193 6.88 20.54 -13.70
N LEU A 194 6.77 19.77 -14.79
CA LEU A 194 7.91 19.42 -15.64
C LEU A 194 8.49 20.61 -16.42
N THR A 195 7.75 21.73 -16.52
CA THR A 195 8.24 22.93 -17.22
C THR A 195 9.04 23.87 -16.31
N SER A 196 9.06 23.60 -15.00
CA SER A 196 9.78 24.44 -14.01
C SER A 196 11.31 24.28 -14.06
N GLY A 197 11.80 23.20 -14.68
CA GLY A 197 13.22 22.81 -14.60
C GLY A 197 13.61 22.13 -13.27
N GLN A 198 12.72 22.09 -12.28
CA GLN A 198 12.94 21.36 -11.02
C GLN A 198 13.01 19.85 -11.28
N LYS A 199 14.00 19.20 -10.68
CA LYS A 199 14.27 17.77 -10.88
C LYS A 199 13.93 16.90 -9.67
N SER A 200 13.70 17.49 -8.50
CA SER A 200 13.38 16.76 -7.27
C SER A 200 12.27 17.47 -6.52
N PHE A 201 11.26 16.71 -6.11
CA PHE A 201 10.08 17.17 -5.40
C PHE A 201 9.88 16.32 -4.15
N GLU A 202 9.37 16.91 -3.09
CA GLU A 202 9.12 16.22 -1.83
C GLU A 202 7.61 16.11 -1.59
N ALA A 203 7.12 14.90 -1.37
CA ALA A 203 5.72 14.70 -1.05
C ALA A 203 5.47 15.01 0.42
N VAL A 204 4.46 15.83 0.67
CA VAL A 204 4.07 16.27 2.00
C VAL A 204 2.87 15.46 2.48
N LEU A 205 2.82 15.17 3.77
CA LEU A 205 1.66 14.56 4.41
C LEU A 205 0.50 15.56 4.38
N ILE A 206 -0.61 15.20 3.72
CA ILE A 206 -1.79 16.06 3.57
C ILE A 206 -2.96 15.67 4.45
N GLY A 207 -2.87 14.54 5.15
CA GLY A 207 -3.93 14.06 6.04
C GLY A 207 -4.00 12.54 6.11
N HIS A 208 -5.10 12.05 6.67
CA HIS A 208 -5.43 10.63 6.71
C HIS A 208 -6.80 10.35 6.09
N SER A 209 -7.03 9.10 5.70
CA SER A 209 -8.27 8.65 5.11
C SER A 209 -9.32 8.33 6.18
N THR A 210 -10.57 8.06 5.76
CA THR A 210 -11.64 7.68 6.70
C THR A 210 -11.31 6.33 7.36
N PRO A 211 -11.30 6.20 8.70
CA PRO A 211 -10.81 5.02 9.41
C PRO A 211 -11.49 3.71 9.00
N ASP A 212 -12.80 3.73 8.77
CA ASP A 212 -13.57 2.54 8.41
C ASP A 212 -13.57 2.27 6.90
N GLY A 213 -12.97 3.15 6.09
CA GLY A 213 -12.97 3.08 4.64
C GLY A 213 -14.32 3.30 3.96
N SER A 214 -15.26 3.98 4.61
CA SER A 214 -16.58 4.30 4.04
C SER A 214 -16.57 5.43 3.01
N SER A 215 -15.50 6.23 2.97
CA SER A 215 -15.39 7.38 2.08
C SER A 215 -13.95 7.60 1.60
N GLY A 216 -13.82 8.32 0.48
CA GLY A 216 -12.53 8.79 -0.05
C GLY A 216 -12.10 10.16 0.48
N LYS A 217 -12.67 10.66 1.57
CA LYS A 217 -12.31 11.98 2.12
C LYS A 217 -10.94 11.91 2.83
N ILE A 218 -10.26 13.06 2.82
CA ILE A 218 -9.03 13.30 3.58
C ILE A 218 -9.39 14.17 4.77
N ASP A 219 -8.97 13.75 5.96
CA ASP A 219 -8.97 14.56 7.17
C ASP A 219 -7.55 15.08 7.43
N ALA A 220 -7.43 16.39 7.66
CA ALA A 220 -6.14 17.03 7.91
C ALA A 220 -5.73 16.99 9.39
N ASP A 221 -6.63 16.63 10.30
CA ASP A 221 -6.30 16.48 11.72
C ASP A 221 -5.51 15.20 11.95
N LEU A 222 -4.25 15.33 12.36
CA LEU A 222 -3.34 14.22 12.64
C LEU A 222 -3.21 13.93 14.14
N SER A 223 -3.94 14.65 15.01
CA SER A 223 -3.76 14.62 16.46
C SER A 223 -4.02 13.26 17.12
N THR A 224 -4.77 12.40 16.43
CA THR A 224 -5.11 11.04 16.88
C THR A 224 -4.10 9.98 16.44
N LEU A 225 -3.12 10.36 15.58
CA LEU A 225 -2.14 9.44 15.02
C LEU A 225 -0.85 9.45 15.84
N THR A 226 -0.21 8.29 15.90
CA THR A 226 1.04 8.02 16.60
C THR A 226 2.02 7.34 15.63
N THR A 227 2.12 6.01 15.68
CA THR A 227 3.05 5.19 14.89
C THR A 227 2.81 5.30 13.38
N ALA A 228 1.58 5.58 12.95
CA ALA A 228 1.29 5.80 11.53
C ALA A 228 2.15 6.94 10.92
N LEU A 229 2.41 8.01 11.69
CA LEU A 229 3.22 9.16 11.25
C LEU A 229 4.71 8.82 11.08
N HIS A 230 5.14 7.67 11.59
CA HIS A 230 6.52 7.20 11.56
C HIS A 230 6.74 6.02 10.61
N ILE A 231 5.72 5.62 9.84
CA ILE A 231 5.86 4.56 8.83
C ILE A 231 6.87 4.99 7.76
N VAL A 232 6.79 6.25 7.32
CA VAL A 232 7.63 6.79 6.26
C VAL A 232 8.43 7.97 6.76
N LYS A 233 9.75 7.89 6.57
CA LYS A 233 10.66 8.99 6.91
C LYS A 233 10.60 10.10 5.88
N ARG A 234 10.59 9.73 4.59
CA ARG A 234 10.61 10.70 3.48
C ARG A 234 10.08 10.11 2.19
N ILE A 235 9.43 10.93 1.38
CA ILE A 235 9.06 10.57 0.00
C ILE A 235 9.58 11.65 -0.95
N THR A 236 10.39 11.23 -1.93
CA THR A 236 10.91 12.13 -2.97
C THR A 236 10.52 11.64 -4.35
N VAL A 237 10.15 12.57 -5.23
CA VAL A 237 9.88 12.31 -6.63
C VAL A 237 10.97 12.97 -7.46
N ASN A 238 11.72 12.17 -8.23
CA ASN A 238 12.85 12.64 -9.02
C ASN A 238 12.58 12.45 -10.51
N ILE A 239 12.84 13.49 -11.31
CA ILE A 239 12.79 13.46 -12.77
C ILE A 239 14.18 13.11 -13.28
N GLN A 240 14.33 11.98 -13.97
CA GLN A 240 15.60 11.55 -14.56
C GLN A 240 15.99 12.42 -15.76
#